data_AF-A0A2T4IG96-F1
#
_entry.id   AF-A0A2T4IG96-F1
#
_cell.length_a   1.000
_cell.length_b   1.000
_cell.length_c   1.000
_cell.angle_alpha   90.00
_cell.angle_beta   90.00
_cell.angle_gamma   90.00
#
_symmetry.space_group_name_H-M   'P 1'
#
loop_
_entity.id
_entity.type
_entity.pdbx_description
1 polymer ?
#
loop_
_entity_poly.entity_id
_entity_poly.type
_entity_poly.pdbx_seq_one_letter_code
_entity_poly.pdbx_strand_id
1 'polypeptide(L)'
;MATATRASRPVKGGPKEDLYHWEGKDKGGKIIRGEMRAAAESVVQATLRRQGVTVSKVKKQRMSRGGKITDKDIALFTRQLATMMKAGVPLLQAFDIGIKGSGNPALARLLNEVRNDVETGLSLSQAFSRHPVHFDKLFCSLVAAGEQAGILDSLLDRIATYKEKILAIKSKIKSALFYPIAVMVVAALVISVMMLFVIPEFKNVFSSFGADLPAPTQIVIAISDFFVDYWYVIFGILIGIVVAIGYTYRRSVAMQIAVDRTVLKLPVIGDIIRKATVARWARTLSTMFAAGVPLVEALDSVGSASGNHVYVTATKQIQGEVSTGTSLTVAMQNAFVFPTMVVQMVSIGEESGQLDSMLSKVADFFEQEVDDAVAGLSQLLEPIIMVFLGTVIGGLVVAMYLPIFKIGAVV
;
A
#
# COMPACT_ATOMS: atom_id res chain seq x y z
N MET A 1 29.35 -45.09 -8.12
CA MET A 1 28.49 -44.70 -6.99
C MET A 1 29.15 -43.53 -6.28
N ALA A 2 28.72 -42.30 -6.58
CA ALA A 2 29.31 -41.08 -6.02
C ALA A 2 28.36 -40.53 -4.95
N THR A 3 28.79 -40.60 -3.69
CA THR A 3 28.06 -40.10 -2.52
C THR A 3 28.27 -38.59 -2.42
N ALA A 4 27.23 -37.81 -2.72
CA ALA A 4 27.28 -36.36 -2.60
C ALA A 4 27.22 -35.93 -1.12
N THR A 5 28.32 -35.37 -0.63
CA THR A 5 28.42 -34.74 0.69
C THR A 5 27.50 -33.51 0.75
N ARG A 6 26.47 -33.59 1.58
CA ARG A 6 25.49 -32.51 1.80
C ARG A 6 26.17 -31.39 2.60
N ALA A 7 26.43 -30.26 1.95
CA ALA A 7 26.97 -29.07 2.62
C ALA A 7 26.02 -28.60 3.74
N SER A 8 26.51 -28.60 4.98
CA SER A 8 25.78 -28.12 6.15
C SER A 8 25.64 -26.59 6.12
N ARG A 9 24.41 -26.09 6.25
CA ARG A 9 24.11 -24.66 6.46
C ARG A 9 24.86 -24.14 7.69
N PRO A 10 25.41 -22.91 7.67
CA PRO A 10 26.02 -22.33 8.86
C PRO A 10 24.94 -22.05 9.90
N VAL A 11 25.11 -22.61 11.09
CA VAL A 11 24.27 -22.37 12.27
C VAL A 11 24.53 -20.93 12.74
N LYS A 12 23.63 -19.99 12.43
CA LYS A 12 23.56 -18.68 13.12
C LYS A 12 23.08 -18.93 14.56
N GLY A 13 24.01 -19.23 15.46
CA GLY A 13 23.74 -19.59 16.85
C GLY A 13 24.65 -18.88 17.84
N GLY A 14 24.69 -17.55 17.80
CA GLY A 14 25.06 -16.79 19.00
C GLY A 14 23.86 -16.73 19.95
N PRO A 15 24.03 -16.84 21.28
CA PRO A 15 22.91 -16.71 22.21
C PRO A 15 22.24 -15.35 22.01
N LYS A 16 20.92 -15.34 21.82
CA LYS A 16 20.14 -14.09 21.67
C LYS A 16 20.28 -13.27 22.94
N GLU A 17 21.05 -12.20 22.87
CA GLU A 17 21.16 -11.25 23.97
C GLU A 17 19.95 -10.32 23.95
N ASP A 18 19.21 -10.31 25.05
CA ASP A 18 18.11 -9.39 25.27
C ASP A 18 18.61 -8.18 26.09
N LEU A 19 18.02 -7.01 25.85
CA LEU A 19 18.30 -5.80 26.63
C LEU A 19 17.45 -5.82 27.91
N TYR A 20 18.11 -5.67 29.06
CA TYR A 20 17.47 -5.59 30.37
C TYR A 20 17.70 -4.21 30.97
N HIS A 21 16.64 -3.57 31.43
CA HIS A 21 16.76 -2.45 32.35
C HIS A 21 16.88 -3.00 33.76
N TRP A 22 17.85 -2.49 34.49
CA TRP A 22 18.07 -2.89 35.87
C TRP A 22 18.17 -1.66 36.78
N GLU A 23 17.74 -1.86 38.01
CA GLU A 23 17.87 -0.94 39.13
C GLU A 23 18.53 -1.71 40.26
N GLY A 24 19.52 -1.09 40.91
CA GLY A 24 20.25 -1.68 42.01
C GLY A 24 20.83 -0.63 42.95
N LYS A 25 21.36 -1.06 44.08
CA LYS A 25 22.04 -0.21 45.05
C LYS A 25 23.52 -0.54 45.05
N ASP A 26 24.36 0.48 44.96
CA ASP A 26 25.81 0.35 45.16
C ASP A 26 26.13 0.11 46.65
N LYS A 27 27.38 -0.23 46.98
CA LYS A 27 27.86 -0.48 48.36
C LYS A 27 27.57 0.68 49.33
N GLY A 28 27.48 1.91 48.82
CA GLY A 28 27.08 3.09 49.58
C GLY A 28 25.57 3.31 49.73
N GLY A 29 24.72 2.37 49.30
CA GLY A 29 23.26 2.46 49.38
C GLY A 29 22.61 3.35 48.31
N LYS A 30 23.40 3.99 47.43
CA LYS A 30 22.91 4.83 46.33
C LYS A 30 22.25 3.98 45.25
N ILE A 31 21.02 4.36 44.87
CA ILE A 31 20.30 3.71 43.77
C ILE A 31 20.95 4.11 42.45
N ILE A 32 21.35 3.10 41.67
CA ILE A 32 21.88 3.24 40.32
C ILE A 32 21.00 2.44 39.36
N ARG A 33 20.81 3.00 38.16
CA ARG A 33 19.98 2.42 37.11
C ARG A 33 20.82 2.34 35.85
N GLY A 34 20.60 1.28 35.08
CA GLY A 34 21.32 1.07 33.84
C GLY A 34 20.64 0.08 32.93
N GLU A 35 21.26 -0.10 31.77
CA GLU A 35 20.88 -1.10 30.78
C GLU A 35 22.02 -2.09 30.63
N MET A 36 21.68 -3.37 30.46
CA MET A 36 22.66 -4.42 30.22
C MET A 36 22.09 -5.44 29.23
N ARG A 37 22.88 -5.79 28.21
CA ARG A 37 22.56 -6.89 27.30
C ARG A 37 23.05 -8.19 27.91
N ALA A 38 22.19 -9.21 27.92
CA ALA A 38 22.56 -10.53 28.39
C ALA A 38 21.65 -11.60 27.81
N ALA A 39 22.12 -12.85 27.78
CA ALA A 39 21.32 -13.99 27.33
C ALA A 39 20.16 -14.34 28.29
N ALA A 40 20.29 -14.02 29.58
CA ALA A 40 19.28 -14.29 30.60
C ALA A 40 19.35 -13.27 31.74
N GLU A 41 18.24 -13.10 32.45
CA GLU A 41 18.15 -12.23 33.63
C GLU A 41 19.17 -12.61 34.72
N SER A 42 19.43 -13.91 34.89
CA SER A 42 20.42 -14.43 35.84
C SER A 42 21.85 -13.95 35.54
N VAL A 43 22.19 -13.76 34.27
CA VAL A 43 23.50 -13.26 33.83
C VAL A 43 23.66 -11.78 34.17
N VAL A 44 22.59 -10.98 34.02
CA VAL A 44 22.56 -9.57 34.46
C VAL A 44 22.76 -9.48 35.97
N GLN A 45 22.02 -10.29 36.75
CA GLN A 45 22.14 -10.30 38.20
C GLN A 45 23.53 -10.73 38.68
N ALA A 46 24.11 -11.77 38.06
CA ALA A 46 25.45 -12.24 38.40
C ALA A 46 26.54 -11.19 38.09
N THR A 47 26.41 -10.50 36.96
CA THR A 47 27.35 -9.46 36.53
C THR A 47 27.29 -8.24 37.45
N LEU A 48 26.08 -7.78 37.80
CA LEU A 48 25.88 -6.65 38.72
C LEU A 48 26.35 -6.96 40.14
N ARG A 49 26.13 -8.18 40.63
CA ARG A 49 26.66 -8.61 41.94
C ARG A 49 28.19 -8.60 41.97
N ARG A 50 28.86 -9.04 40.89
CA ARG A 50 30.33 -8.96 40.77
C ARG A 50 30.84 -7.51 40.78
N GLN A 51 30.04 -6.57 40.28
CA GLN A 51 30.33 -5.14 40.31
C GLN A 51 29.98 -4.47 41.66
N GLY A 52 29.57 -5.24 42.67
CA GLY A 52 29.21 -4.71 43.99
C GLY A 52 27.83 -4.08 44.06
N VAL A 53 26.99 -4.28 43.03
CA VAL A 53 25.64 -3.72 42.94
C VAL A 53 24.62 -4.75 43.41
N THR A 54 23.87 -4.41 44.47
CA THR A 54 22.74 -5.22 44.94
C THR A 54 21.52 -4.91 44.08
N VAL A 55 21.15 -5.85 43.22
CA VAL A 55 20.06 -5.70 42.26
C VAL A 55 18.71 -5.69 42.96
N SER A 56 17.92 -4.62 42.76
CA SER A 56 16.57 -4.49 43.31
C SER A 56 15.48 -4.86 42.30
N LYS A 57 15.71 -4.58 41.01
CA LYS A 57 14.76 -4.88 39.94
C LYS A 57 15.50 -5.13 38.65
N VAL A 58 15.24 -6.27 38.00
CA VAL A 58 15.63 -6.48 36.61
C VAL A 58 14.35 -6.70 35.82
N LYS A 59 14.19 -5.94 34.74
CA LYS A 59 13.05 -6.09 33.85
C LYS A 59 13.59 -6.25 32.44
N LYS A 60 13.28 -7.39 31.83
CA LYS A 60 13.47 -7.58 30.40
C LYS A 60 12.76 -6.45 29.67
N GLN A 61 13.50 -5.64 28.91
CA GLN A 61 12.87 -4.69 28.04
C GLN A 61 12.18 -5.52 26.95
N ARG A 62 10.86 -5.61 27.03
CA ARG A 62 10.07 -6.13 25.92
C ARG A 62 10.28 -5.16 24.78
N MET A 63 11.21 -5.49 23.90
CA MET A 63 11.43 -4.80 22.64
C MET A 63 10.08 -4.80 21.94
N SER A 64 9.38 -3.66 21.98
CA SER A 64 8.03 -3.53 21.44
C SER A 64 8.03 -4.14 20.05
N ARG A 65 7.16 -5.14 19.79
CA ARG A 65 6.91 -5.58 18.42
C ARG A 65 6.31 -4.37 17.75
N GLY A 66 7.16 -3.55 17.14
CA GLY A 66 6.75 -2.30 16.50
C GLY A 66 5.60 -2.56 15.53
N GLY A 67 4.85 -1.51 15.24
CA GLY A 67 3.76 -1.58 14.27
C GLY A 67 4.26 -2.05 12.91
N LYS A 68 3.32 -2.44 12.05
CA LYS A 68 3.63 -2.76 10.65
C LYS A 68 4.37 -1.58 9.99
N ILE A 69 5.47 -1.86 9.30
CA ILE A 69 6.21 -0.85 8.53
C ILE A 69 5.31 -0.38 7.39
N THR A 70 5.08 0.93 7.29
CA THR A 70 4.21 1.53 6.28
C THR A 70 5.03 2.11 5.13
N ASP A 71 4.40 2.29 3.96
CA ASP A 71 5.02 2.97 2.81
C ASP A 71 5.50 4.39 3.17
N LYS A 72 4.79 5.06 4.11
CA LYS A 72 5.15 6.39 4.63
C LYS A 72 6.44 6.37 5.41
N ASP A 73 6.65 5.35 6.24
CA ASP A 73 7.88 5.17 7.02
C ASP A 73 9.10 5.04 6.09
N ILE A 74 8.97 4.23 5.03
CA ILE A 74 10.03 4.04 4.03
C ILE A 74 10.27 5.32 3.23
N ALA A 75 9.22 6.01 2.78
CA ALA A 75 9.36 7.26 2.04
C ALA A 75 10.07 8.35 2.86
N LEU A 76 9.66 8.52 4.12
CA LEU A 76 10.27 9.49 5.03
C LEU A 76 11.74 9.18 5.32
N PHE A 77 12.05 7.91 5.62
CA PHE A 77 13.43 7.48 5.82
C PHE A 77 14.28 7.72 4.56
N THR A 78 13.75 7.38 3.38
CA THR A 78 14.47 7.57 2.11
C THR A 78 14.77 9.05 1.86
N ARG A 79 13.80 9.95 2.13
CA ARG A 79 14.00 11.40 2.05
C ARG A 79 15.05 11.89 3.04
N GLN A 80 14.99 11.43 4.29
CA GLN A 80 15.98 11.79 5.31
C GLN A 80 17.39 11.32 4.93
N LEU A 81 17.51 10.08 4.43
CA LEU A 81 18.76 9.52 3.95
C LEU A 81 19.32 10.33 2.79
N ALA A 82 18.49 10.67 1.79
CA ALA A 82 18.89 11.52 0.67
C ALA A 82 19.42 12.88 1.14
N THR A 83 18.70 13.56 2.04
CA THR A 83 19.10 14.87 2.57
C THR A 83 20.41 14.79 3.34
N MET A 84 20.60 13.77 4.18
CA MET A 84 21.84 13.59 4.95
C MET A 84 23.03 13.26 4.04
N MET A 85 22.85 12.36 3.08
CA MET A 85 23.89 12.00 2.10
C MET A 85 24.29 13.21 1.26
N LYS A 86 23.32 14.01 0.80
CA LYS A 86 23.58 15.27 0.07
C LYS A 86 24.31 16.32 0.92
N ALA A 87 24.11 16.29 2.24
CA ALA A 87 24.84 17.13 3.18
C ALA A 87 26.24 16.57 3.54
N GLY A 88 26.67 15.46 2.92
CA GLY A 88 27.97 14.84 3.15
C GLY A 88 28.06 14.01 4.43
N VAL A 89 26.94 13.68 5.07
CA VAL A 89 26.93 12.81 6.25
C VAL A 89 27.31 11.38 5.80
N PRO A 90 28.29 10.73 6.47
CA PRO A 90 28.64 9.34 6.16
C PRO A 90 27.45 8.39 6.24
N LEU A 91 27.36 7.44 5.31
CA LEU A 91 26.22 6.53 5.15
C LEU A 91 25.83 5.83 6.46
N LEU A 92 26.79 5.21 7.15
CA LEU A 92 26.53 4.52 8.43
C LEU A 92 25.99 5.46 9.52
N GLN A 93 26.48 6.70 9.56
CA GLN A 93 26.00 7.71 10.49
C GLN A 93 24.58 8.18 10.13
N ALA A 94 24.28 8.33 8.84
CA ALA A 94 22.93 8.64 8.37
C ALA A 94 21.92 7.54 8.77
N PHE A 95 22.33 6.27 8.69
CA PHE A 95 21.55 5.14 9.22
C PHE A 95 21.35 5.24 10.73
N ASP A 96 22.40 5.55 11.51
CA ASP A 96 22.29 5.70 12.97
C ASP A 96 21.31 6.81 13.38
N ILE A 97 21.32 7.94 12.66
CA ILE A 97 20.37 9.03 12.86
C ILE A 97 18.94 8.57 12.50
N GLY A 98 18.77 7.91 11.35
CA GLY A 98 17.47 7.38 10.91
C GLY A 98 16.88 6.34 11.87
N ILE A 99 17.72 5.45 12.42
CA ILE A 99 17.32 4.44 13.41
C ILE A 99 16.82 5.13 14.69
N LYS A 100 17.59 6.08 15.23
CA LYS A 100 17.24 6.83 16.45
C LYS A 100 16.00 7.72 16.26
N GLY A 101 15.83 8.29 15.07
CA GLY A 101 14.68 9.12 14.70
C GLY A 101 13.42 8.35 14.33
N SER A 102 13.50 7.03 14.19
CA SER A 102 12.34 6.22 13.80
C SER A 102 11.33 6.07 14.95
N GLY A 103 10.10 6.55 14.73
CA GLY A 103 9.00 6.36 15.69
C GLY A 103 8.48 4.92 15.74
N ASN A 104 8.81 4.09 14.74
CA ASN A 104 8.39 2.69 14.65
C ASN A 104 9.56 1.72 14.95
N PRO A 105 9.51 0.96 16.06
CA PRO A 105 10.55 -0.01 16.41
C PRO A 105 10.79 -1.11 15.36
N ALA A 106 9.79 -1.43 14.53
CA ALA A 106 9.96 -2.39 13.44
C ALA A 106 10.84 -1.82 12.32
N LEU A 107 10.67 -0.54 11.99
CA LEU A 107 11.54 0.16 11.04
C LEU A 107 12.96 0.25 11.59
N ALA A 108 13.12 0.62 12.87
CA ALA A 108 14.43 0.69 13.52
C ALA A 108 15.22 -0.63 13.39
N ARG A 109 14.55 -1.78 13.54
CA ARG A 109 15.17 -3.10 13.37
C ARG A 109 15.57 -3.37 11.93
N LEU A 110 14.68 -3.11 10.97
CA LEU A 110 14.95 -3.25 9.54
C LEU A 110 16.18 -2.41 9.14
N LEU A 111 16.23 -1.16 9.58
CA LEU A 111 17.34 -0.25 9.29
C LEU A 111 18.64 -0.69 9.97
N ASN A 112 18.57 -1.24 11.19
CA ASN A 112 19.74 -1.84 11.84
C ASN A 112 20.26 -3.07 11.08
N GLU A 113 19.36 -3.93 10.56
CA GLU A 113 19.75 -5.08 9.75
C GLU A 113 20.48 -4.64 8.48
N VAL A 114 19.93 -3.66 7.75
CA VAL A 114 20.57 -3.09 6.55
C VAL A 114 21.90 -2.42 6.90
N ARG A 115 21.95 -1.61 7.97
CA ARG A 115 23.18 -0.95 8.43
C ARG A 115 24.29 -1.97 8.73
N ASN A 116 23.96 -3.03 9.48
CA ASN A 116 24.92 -4.07 9.82
C ASN A 116 25.42 -4.81 8.57
N ASP A 117 24.54 -5.08 7.61
CA ASP A 117 24.94 -5.69 6.34
C ASP A 117 25.94 -4.82 5.58
N VAL A 118 25.70 -3.50 5.51
CA VAL A 118 26.63 -2.54 4.90
C VAL A 118 27.95 -2.44 5.69
N GLU A 119 27.88 -2.43 7.02
CA GLU A 119 29.07 -2.42 7.89
C GLU A 119 29.93 -3.67 7.71
N THR A 120 29.32 -4.82 7.40
CA THR A 120 30.03 -6.07 7.05
C THR A 120 30.59 -6.10 5.62
N GLY A 121 30.39 -5.04 4.84
CA GLY A 121 30.97 -4.88 3.50
C GLY A 121 30.05 -5.25 2.34
N LEU A 122 28.75 -5.49 2.58
CA LEU A 122 27.78 -5.63 1.48
C LEU A 122 27.49 -4.27 0.85
N SER A 123 27.23 -4.24 -0.46
CA SER A 123 26.73 -3.02 -1.09
C SER A 123 25.34 -2.66 -0.53
N LEU A 124 25.01 -1.37 -0.50
CA LEU A 124 23.74 -0.86 -0.03
C LEU A 124 22.58 -1.45 -0.85
N SER A 125 22.74 -1.57 -2.16
CA SER A 125 21.81 -2.25 -3.06
C SER A 125 21.54 -3.71 -2.67
N GLN A 126 22.60 -4.47 -2.36
CA GLN A 126 22.48 -5.86 -1.91
C GLN A 126 21.80 -5.96 -0.54
N ALA A 127 22.15 -5.07 0.39
CA ALA A 127 21.53 -5.02 1.72
C ALA A 127 20.02 -4.75 1.62
N PHE A 128 19.60 -3.79 0.77
CA PHE A 128 18.17 -3.53 0.54
C PHE A 128 17.45 -4.70 -0.16
N SER A 129 18.12 -5.38 -1.10
CA SER A 129 17.52 -6.50 -1.86
C SER A 129 17.10 -7.69 -0.98
N ARG A 130 17.68 -7.83 0.22
CA ARG A 130 17.28 -8.84 1.21
C ARG A 130 15.89 -8.59 1.80
N HIS A 131 15.34 -7.40 1.61
CA HIS A 131 14.04 -6.97 2.13
C HIS A 131 13.08 -6.54 1.00
N PRO A 132 12.73 -7.44 0.06
CA PRO A 132 11.97 -7.12 -1.16
C PRO A 132 10.53 -6.66 -0.91
N VAL A 133 10.01 -6.87 0.31
CA VAL A 133 8.68 -6.41 0.73
C VAL A 133 8.63 -4.88 0.89
N HIS A 134 9.76 -4.25 1.21
CA HIS A 134 9.85 -2.80 1.47
C HIS A 134 10.64 -2.06 0.39
N PHE A 135 11.66 -2.72 -0.18
CA PHE A 135 12.48 -2.19 -1.25
C PHE A 135 12.22 -2.99 -2.51
N ASP A 136 11.49 -2.39 -3.44
CA ASP A 136 11.21 -2.98 -4.74
C ASP A 136 12.48 -3.07 -5.61
N LYS A 137 12.38 -3.80 -6.73
CA LYS A 137 13.50 -3.94 -7.68
C LYS A 137 14.00 -2.58 -8.17
N LEU A 138 13.09 -1.67 -8.48
CA LEU A 138 13.39 -0.31 -8.92
C LEU A 138 14.29 0.43 -7.91
N PHE A 139 13.93 0.41 -6.64
CA PHE A 139 14.72 1.00 -5.56
C PHE A 139 16.13 0.41 -5.53
N CYS A 140 16.24 -0.91 -5.59
CA CYS A 140 17.54 -1.60 -5.54
C CYS A 140 18.41 -1.28 -6.76
N SER A 141 17.82 -1.24 -7.98
CA SER A 141 18.53 -0.91 -9.21
C SER A 141 19.05 0.52 -9.23
N LEU A 142 18.25 1.49 -8.75
CA LEU A 142 18.68 2.89 -8.66
C LEU A 142 19.78 3.06 -7.62
N VAL A 143 19.69 2.39 -6.46
CA VAL A 143 20.78 2.41 -5.48
C VAL A 143 22.05 1.81 -6.06
N ALA A 144 21.96 0.68 -6.77
CA ALA A 144 23.12 0.02 -7.37
C ALA A 144 23.82 0.93 -8.40
N ALA A 145 23.04 1.57 -9.28
CA ALA A 145 23.57 2.53 -10.24
C ALA A 145 24.27 3.71 -9.55
N GLY A 146 23.70 4.20 -8.45
CA GLY A 146 24.24 5.32 -7.69
C GLY A 146 25.51 4.99 -6.95
N GLU A 147 25.59 3.78 -6.38
CA GLU A 147 26.82 3.26 -5.77
C GLU A 147 27.93 3.10 -6.81
N GLN A 148 27.62 2.51 -7.97
CA GLN A 148 28.61 2.25 -9.02
C GLN A 148 29.13 3.53 -9.68
N ALA A 149 28.25 4.52 -9.88
CA ALA A 149 28.61 5.80 -10.49
C ALA A 149 29.06 6.87 -9.47
N GLY A 150 29.06 6.56 -8.16
CA GLY A 150 29.48 7.49 -7.11
C GLY A 150 28.54 8.70 -6.91
N ILE A 151 27.30 8.62 -7.41
CA ILE A 151 26.29 9.69 -7.37
C ILE A 151 25.07 9.31 -6.51
N LEU A 152 25.33 8.52 -5.46
CA LEU A 152 24.30 7.93 -4.60
C LEU A 152 23.38 8.98 -3.96
N ASP A 153 23.91 10.14 -3.57
CA ASP A 153 23.15 11.26 -3.02
C ASP A 153 22.06 11.77 -3.99
N SER A 154 22.44 11.96 -5.26
CA SER A 154 21.51 12.42 -6.31
C SER A 154 20.44 11.37 -6.63
N LEU A 155 20.80 10.08 -6.64
CA LEU A 155 19.85 9.01 -6.92
C LEU A 155 18.92 8.74 -5.75
N LEU A 156 19.42 8.83 -4.51
CA LEU A 156 18.56 8.77 -3.33
C LEU A 156 17.53 9.91 -3.33
N ASP A 157 17.90 11.12 -3.78
CA ASP A 157 16.97 12.24 -3.93
C ASP A 157 15.87 11.96 -4.96
N ARG A 158 16.23 11.34 -6.10
CA ARG A 158 15.26 10.89 -7.11
C ARG A 158 14.34 9.80 -6.57
N ILE A 159 14.88 8.80 -5.87
CA ILE A 159 14.10 7.72 -5.25
C ILE A 159 13.14 8.29 -4.20
N ALA A 160 13.61 9.21 -3.36
CA ALA A 160 12.79 9.87 -2.34
C ALA A 160 11.61 10.62 -2.99
N THR A 161 11.90 11.43 -4.01
CA THR A 161 10.88 12.17 -4.77
C THR A 161 9.87 11.23 -5.41
N TYR A 162 10.32 10.13 -6.02
CA TYR A 162 9.44 9.10 -6.55
C TYR A 162 8.53 8.50 -5.47
N LYS A 163 9.07 8.08 -4.33
CA LYS A 163 8.29 7.49 -3.22
C LYS A 163 7.26 8.48 -2.66
N GLU A 164 7.63 9.76 -2.53
CA GLU A 164 6.72 10.84 -2.10
C GLU A 164 5.56 11.04 -3.08
N LYS A 165 5.84 11.08 -4.39
CA LYS A 165 4.82 11.19 -5.44
C LYS A 165 3.85 10.01 -5.41
N ILE A 166 4.36 8.78 -5.30
CA ILE A 166 3.51 7.59 -5.20
C ILE A 166 2.64 7.63 -3.93
N LEU A 167 3.20 8.08 -2.80
CA LEU A 167 2.46 8.22 -1.56
C LEU A 167 1.37 9.29 -1.67
N ALA A 168 1.67 10.42 -2.31
CA ALA A 168 0.70 11.49 -2.55
C ALA A 168 -0.48 10.97 -3.39
N ILE A 169 -0.21 10.26 -4.49
CA ILE A 169 -1.26 9.65 -5.34
C ILE A 169 -2.11 8.67 -4.51
N LYS A 170 -1.49 7.76 -3.75
CA LYS A 170 -2.23 6.82 -2.88
C LYS A 170 -3.10 7.55 -1.86
N SER A 171 -2.57 8.61 -1.24
CA SER A 171 -3.28 9.41 -0.25
C SER A 171 -4.48 10.13 -0.86
N LYS A 172 -4.32 10.70 -2.06
CA LYS A 172 -5.41 11.35 -2.80
C LYS A 172 -6.54 10.38 -3.13
N ILE A 173 -6.20 9.21 -3.69
CA ILE A 173 -7.18 8.15 -3.99
C ILE A 173 -7.92 7.74 -2.72
N LYS A 174 -7.20 7.51 -1.61
CA LYS A 174 -7.81 7.13 -0.33
C LYS A 174 -8.73 8.23 0.21
N SER A 175 -8.33 9.50 0.09
CA SER A 175 -9.12 10.65 0.52
C SER A 175 -10.40 10.82 -0.30
N ALA A 176 -10.30 10.69 -1.63
CA ALA A 176 -11.43 10.78 -2.55
C ALA A 176 -12.49 9.69 -2.28
N LEU A 177 -12.06 8.48 -1.94
CA LEU A 177 -12.96 7.36 -1.63
C LEU A 177 -13.55 7.42 -0.21
N PHE A 178 -12.98 8.21 0.70
CA PHE A 178 -13.41 8.24 2.09
C PHE A 178 -14.87 8.70 2.23
N TYR A 179 -15.23 9.80 1.58
CA TYR A 179 -16.58 10.38 1.67
C TYR A 179 -17.66 9.45 1.10
N PRO A 180 -17.54 8.92 -0.14
CA PRO A 180 -18.51 7.95 -0.67
C PRO A 180 -18.69 6.72 0.22
N ILE A 181 -17.59 6.16 0.74
CA ILE A 181 -17.66 4.99 1.64
C ILE A 181 -18.36 5.37 2.95
N ALA A 182 -18.03 6.51 3.55
CA ALA A 182 -18.66 6.96 4.79
C ALA A 182 -20.17 7.14 4.64
N VAL A 183 -20.62 7.82 3.56
CA VAL A 183 -22.06 8.02 3.30
C VAL A 183 -22.76 6.68 3.03
N MET A 184 -22.16 5.79 2.25
CA MET A 184 -22.72 4.46 1.99
C MET A 184 -22.83 3.61 3.26
N VAL A 185 -21.86 3.68 4.17
CA VAL A 185 -21.90 2.98 5.46
C VAL A 185 -23.02 3.53 6.35
N VAL A 186 -23.15 4.85 6.44
CA VAL A 186 -24.23 5.49 7.21
C VAL A 186 -25.59 5.16 6.61
N ALA A 187 -25.73 5.23 5.29
CA ALA A 187 -26.94 4.84 4.59
C ALA A 187 -27.32 3.38 4.82
N ALA A 188 -26.36 2.47 4.67
CA ALA A 188 -26.58 1.04 4.92
C ALA A 188 -27.01 0.78 6.36
N LEU A 189 -26.45 1.49 7.34
CA LEU A 189 -26.85 1.41 8.74
C LEU A 189 -28.30 1.90 8.93
N VAL A 190 -28.65 3.07 8.40
CA VAL A 190 -30.01 3.62 8.50
C VAL A 190 -31.03 2.69 7.85
N ILE A 191 -30.75 2.21 6.63
CA ILE A 191 -31.62 1.26 5.93
C ILE A 191 -31.76 -0.04 6.72
N SER A 192 -30.66 -0.56 7.29
CA SER A 192 -30.70 -1.77 8.11
C SER A 192 -31.57 -1.60 9.35
N VAL A 193 -31.44 -0.47 10.06
CA VAL A 193 -32.28 -0.17 11.24
C VAL A 193 -33.76 -0.06 10.84
N MET A 194 -34.06 0.61 9.73
CA MET A 194 -35.43 0.69 9.22
C MET A 194 -35.99 -0.69 8.88
N MET A 195 -35.22 -1.52 8.18
CA MET A 195 -35.62 -2.88 7.78
C MET A 195 -35.78 -3.84 8.97
N LEU A 196 -34.95 -3.72 10.01
CA LEU A 196 -34.96 -4.64 11.15
C LEU A 196 -35.98 -4.28 12.23
N PHE A 197 -36.25 -3.00 12.45
CA PHE A 197 -37.09 -2.54 13.57
C PHE A 197 -38.35 -1.82 13.11
N VAL A 198 -38.22 -0.90 12.15
CA VAL A 198 -39.34 -0.01 11.79
C VAL A 198 -40.38 -0.75 10.95
N ILE A 199 -39.96 -1.40 9.86
CA ILE A 199 -40.89 -2.05 8.93
C ILE A 199 -41.68 -3.21 9.58
N PRO A 200 -41.07 -4.09 10.41
CA PRO A 200 -41.81 -5.13 11.11
C PRO A 200 -42.87 -4.59 12.08
N GLU A 201 -42.58 -3.52 12.81
CA GLU A 201 -43.57 -2.88 13.69
C GLU A 201 -44.77 -2.35 12.90
N PHE A 202 -44.53 -1.69 11.77
CA PHE A 202 -45.62 -1.26 10.91
C PHE A 202 -46.41 -2.43 10.30
N LYS A 203 -45.77 -3.54 9.94
CA LYS A 203 -46.46 -4.76 9.49
C LYS A 203 -47.42 -5.26 10.57
N ASN A 204 -46.97 -5.32 11.82
CA ASN A 204 -47.81 -5.74 12.95
C ASN A 204 -49.01 -4.83 13.12
N VAL A 205 -48.79 -3.51 13.09
CA VAL A 205 -49.86 -2.51 13.16
C VAL A 205 -50.88 -2.71 12.04
N PHE A 206 -50.45 -2.82 10.78
CA PHE A 206 -51.39 -2.96 9.66
C PHE A 206 -52.10 -4.31 9.60
N SER A 207 -51.45 -5.40 10.05
CA SER A 207 -52.08 -6.72 10.13
C SER A 207 -53.32 -6.72 11.05
N SER A 208 -53.35 -5.82 12.04
CA SER A 208 -54.48 -5.68 12.97
C SER A 208 -55.70 -4.96 12.38
N PHE A 209 -55.55 -4.24 11.26
CA PHE A 209 -56.63 -3.47 10.62
C PHE A 209 -57.44 -4.29 9.58
N GLY A 210 -57.05 -5.54 9.28
CA GLY A 210 -57.83 -6.43 8.43
C GLY A 210 -57.99 -6.02 6.96
N ALA A 211 -57.20 -5.04 6.50
CA ALA A 211 -57.22 -4.55 5.11
C ALA A 211 -56.00 -5.04 4.32
N ASP A 212 -56.20 -5.40 3.05
CA ASP A 212 -55.11 -5.82 2.18
C ASP A 212 -54.10 -4.68 1.96
N LEU A 213 -52.84 -4.97 2.31
CA LEU A 213 -51.73 -4.05 2.10
C LEU A 213 -51.53 -3.77 0.60
N PRO A 214 -51.29 -2.52 0.20
CA PRO A 214 -50.91 -2.20 -1.18
C PRO A 214 -49.66 -2.96 -1.66
N ALA A 215 -49.60 -3.27 -2.96
CA ALA A 215 -48.50 -4.02 -3.57
C ALA A 215 -47.08 -3.46 -3.30
N PRO A 216 -46.82 -2.13 -3.36
CA PRO A 216 -45.51 -1.59 -3.01
C PRO A 216 -45.11 -1.87 -1.56
N THR A 217 -46.06 -1.81 -0.62
CA THR A 217 -45.84 -2.09 0.80
C THR A 217 -45.57 -3.57 1.04
N GLN A 218 -46.27 -4.46 0.33
CA GLN A 218 -46.04 -5.90 0.41
C GLN A 218 -44.63 -6.29 -0.05
N ILE A 219 -44.11 -5.68 -1.13
CA ILE A 219 -42.75 -5.93 -1.60
C ILE A 219 -41.72 -5.52 -0.54
N VAL A 220 -41.89 -4.33 0.05
CA VAL A 220 -40.98 -3.82 1.09
C VAL A 220 -41.02 -4.70 2.34
N ILE A 221 -42.20 -5.15 2.76
CA ILE A 221 -42.35 -6.09 3.89
C ILE A 221 -41.69 -7.44 3.57
N ALA A 222 -41.87 -7.98 2.37
CA ALA A 222 -41.23 -9.24 1.98
C ALA A 222 -39.69 -9.13 1.98
N ILE A 223 -39.14 -8.00 1.51
CA ILE A 223 -37.70 -7.71 1.59
C ILE A 223 -37.26 -7.59 3.05
N SER A 224 -38.03 -6.91 3.89
CA SER A 224 -37.75 -6.75 5.32
C SER A 224 -37.77 -8.09 6.06
N ASP A 225 -38.77 -8.94 5.82
CA ASP A 225 -38.85 -10.29 6.41
C ASP A 225 -37.61 -11.12 6.03
N PHE A 226 -37.24 -11.14 4.75
CA PHE A 226 -36.01 -11.78 4.30
C PHE A 226 -34.75 -11.20 4.96
N PHE A 227 -34.71 -9.87 5.13
CA PHE A 227 -33.58 -9.21 5.76
C PHE A 227 -33.50 -9.52 7.26
N VAL A 228 -34.61 -9.52 7.99
CA VAL A 228 -34.68 -9.88 9.42
C VAL A 228 -34.20 -11.31 9.64
N ASP A 229 -34.61 -12.25 8.79
CA ASP A 229 -34.26 -13.66 8.93
C ASP A 229 -32.79 -13.95 8.57
N TYR A 230 -32.22 -13.21 7.59
CA TYR A 230 -30.93 -13.52 7.00
C TYR A 230 -29.86 -12.42 7.09
N TRP A 231 -30.06 -11.32 7.84
CA TRP A 231 -29.10 -10.20 7.87
C TRP A 231 -27.67 -10.65 8.23
N TYR A 232 -27.52 -11.55 9.20
CA TYR A 232 -26.21 -12.08 9.61
C TYR A 232 -25.55 -12.91 8.51
N VAL A 233 -26.34 -13.63 7.70
CA VAL A 233 -25.85 -14.36 6.52
C VAL A 233 -25.44 -13.38 5.42
N ILE A 234 -26.25 -12.34 5.16
CA ILE A 234 -25.96 -11.32 4.14
C ILE A 234 -24.66 -10.59 4.46
N PHE A 235 -24.51 -10.05 5.66
CA PHE A 235 -23.27 -9.39 6.09
C PHE A 235 -22.10 -10.37 6.20
N GLY A 236 -22.35 -11.60 6.65
CA GLY A 236 -21.35 -12.67 6.72
C GLY A 236 -20.79 -13.05 5.34
N ILE A 237 -21.66 -13.19 4.34
CA ILE A 237 -21.26 -13.45 2.95
C ILE A 237 -20.53 -12.24 2.37
N LEU A 238 -21.03 -11.02 2.58
CA LEU A 238 -20.39 -9.80 2.07
C LEU A 238 -18.96 -9.67 2.60
N ILE A 239 -18.78 -9.79 3.91
CA ILE A 239 -17.46 -9.76 4.56
C ILE A 239 -16.61 -10.95 4.07
N GLY A 240 -17.21 -12.14 4.00
CA GLY A 240 -16.56 -13.36 3.51
C GLY A 240 -16.01 -13.22 2.10
N ILE A 241 -16.77 -12.62 1.17
CA ILE A 241 -16.35 -12.34 -0.20
C ILE A 241 -15.18 -11.35 -0.21
N VAL A 242 -15.27 -10.25 0.54
CA VAL A 242 -14.21 -9.23 0.61
C VAL A 242 -12.90 -9.85 1.13
N VAL A 243 -12.99 -10.66 2.19
CA VAL A 243 -11.84 -11.37 2.77
C VAL A 243 -11.31 -12.44 1.82
N ALA A 244 -12.18 -13.22 1.16
CA ALA A 244 -11.79 -14.26 0.22
C ALA A 244 -11.11 -13.69 -1.02
N ILE A 245 -11.61 -12.58 -1.57
CA ILE A 245 -10.96 -11.84 -2.67
C ILE A 245 -9.60 -11.33 -2.19
N GLY A 246 -9.52 -10.68 -1.02
CA GLY A 246 -8.26 -10.16 -0.49
C GLY A 246 -7.22 -11.26 -0.21
N TYR A 247 -7.66 -12.42 0.26
CA TYR A 247 -6.82 -13.59 0.50
C TYR A 247 -6.33 -14.22 -0.81
N THR A 248 -7.24 -14.43 -1.76
CA THR A 248 -6.95 -15.08 -3.04
C THR A 248 -6.10 -14.20 -3.95
N TYR A 249 -6.36 -12.89 -3.97
CA TYR A 249 -5.58 -11.90 -4.71
C TYR A 249 -4.11 -11.89 -4.28
N ARG A 250 -3.82 -12.06 -2.97
CA ARG A 250 -2.44 -12.13 -2.47
C ARG A 250 -1.70 -13.42 -2.83
N ARG A 251 -2.42 -14.49 -3.18
CA ARG A 251 -1.85 -15.83 -3.38
C ARG A 251 -1.81 -16.29 -4.83
N SER A 252 -2.73 -15.82 -5.68
CA SER A 252 -2.88 -16.29 -7.05
C SER A 252 -2.49 -15.22 -8.07
N VAL A 253 -1.42 -15.49 -8.83
CA VAL A 253 -1.00 -14.65 -9.96
C VAL A 253 -2.09 -14.61 -11.03
N ALA A 254 -2.77 -15.73 -11.30
CA ALA A 254 -3.87 -15.77 -12.27
C ALA A 254 -5.04 -14.86 -11.85
N MET A 255 -5.35 -14.81 -10.54
CA MET A 255 -6.37 -13.89 -10.02
C MET A 255 -5.93 -12.43 -10.13
N GLN A 256 -4.66 -12.12 -9.86
CA GLN A 256 -4.13 -10.76 -10.06
C GLN A 256 -4.28 -10.32 -11.52
N ILE A 257 -3.93 -11.19 -12.47
CA ILE A 257 -4.08 -10.92 -13.91
C ILE A 257 -5.55 -10.71 -14.30
N ALA A 258 -6.44 -11.57 -13.80
CA ALA A 258 -7.87 -11.48 -14.10
C ALA A 258 -8.48 -10.18 -13.53
N VAL A 259 -8.11 -9.81 -12.30
CA VAL A 259 -8.53 -8.56 -11.67
C VAL A 259 -7.98 -7.36 -12.43
N ASP A 260 -6.67 -7.31 -12.71
CA ASP A 260 -6.04 -6.23 -13.46
C ASP A 260 -6.72 -6.00 -14.81
N ARG A 261 -7.06 -7.08 -15.52
CA ARG A 261 -7.74 -7.01 -16.84
C ARG A 261 -9.21 -6.58 -16.73
N THR A 262 -9.91 -7.02 -15.69
CA THR A 262 -11.32 -6.69 -15.47
C THR A 262 -11.49 -5.25 -15.01
N VAL A 263 -10.62 -4.81 -14.10
CA VAL A 263 -10.63 -3.46 -13.54
C VAL A 263 -10.35 -2.41 -14.64
N LEU A 264 -9.48 -2.71 -15.60
CA LEU A 264 -9.25 -1.84 -16.76
C LEU A 264 -10.46 -1.69 -17.69
N LYS A 265 -11.48 -2.56 -17.59
CA LYS A 265 -12.73 -2.49 -18.37
C LYS A 265 -13.85 -1.75 -17.65
N LEU A 266 -13.70 -1.45 -16.36
CA LEU A 266 -14.73 -0.72 -15.63
C LEU A 266 -14.78 0.73 -16.12
N PRO A 267 -15.98 1.27 -16.40
CA PRO A 267 -16.13 2.67 -16.78
C PRO A 267 -15.62 3.57 -15.65
N VAL A 268 -14.98 4.69 -16.01
CA VAL A 268 -14.35 5.66 -15.11
C VAL A 268 -13.10 5.12 -14.37
N ILE A 269 -13.21 4.00 -13.64
CA ILE A 269 -12.10 3.43 -12.86
C ILE A 269 -10.98 2.89 -13.77
N GLY A 270 -11.34 2.24 -14.87
CA GLY A 270 -10.38 1.68 -15.81
C GLY A 270 -9.52 2.75 -16.49
N ASP A 271 -10.10 3.92 -16.79
CA ASP A 271 -9.38 5.05 -17.37
C ASP A 271 -8.38 5.65 -16.36
N ILE A 272 -8.80 5.86 -15.11
CA ILE A 272 -7.94 6.33 -14.02
C ILE A 272 -6.74 5.40 -13.83
N ILE A 273 -6.98 4.09 -13.81
CA ILE A 273 -5.90 3.10 -13.60
C ILE A 273 -4.97 3.06 -14.80
N ARG A 274 -5.48 3.19 -16.03
CA ARG A 274 -4.65 3.27 -17.23
C ARG A 274 -3.74 4.51 -17.19
N LYS A 275 -4.31 5.69 -16.93
CA LYS A 275 -3.58 6.96 -16.77
C LYS A 275 -2.53 6.87 -15.66
N ALA A 276 -2.89 6.32 -14.50
CA ALA A 276 -1.97 6.13 -13.37
C ALA A 276 -0.85 5.12 -13.67
N THR A 277 -1.14 4.10 -14.46
CA THR A 277 -0.14 3.10 -14.88
C THR A 277 0.85 3.71 -15.86
N VAL A 278 0.36 4.46 -16.86
CA VAL A 278 1.18 5.19 -17.82
C VAL A 278 2.06 6.23 -17.12
N ALA A 279 1.49 7.03 -16.21
CA ALA A 279 2.24 7.99 -15.40
C ALA A 279 3.40 7.34 -14.64
N ARG A 280 3.12 6.22 -13.96
CA ARG A 280 4.11 5.48 -13.17
C ARG A 280 5.17 4.84 -14.06
N TRP A 281 4.78 4.29 -15.21
CA TRP A 281 5.70 3.73 -16.20
C TRP A 281 6.66 4.80 -16.72
N ALA A 282 6.12 5.94 -17.17
CA ALA A 282 6.91 7.06 -17.70
C ALA A 282 7.82 7.68 -16.64
N ARG A 283 7.30 7.91 -15.41
CA ARG A 283 8.09 8.43 -14.28
C ARG A 283 9.26 7.51 -13.95
N THR A 284 8.99 6.21 -13.90
CA THR A 284 10.00 5.21 -13.55
C THR A 284 11.09 5.17 -14.61
N LEU A 285 10.70 5.11 -15.89
CA LEU A 285 11.67 5.06 -16.99
C LEU A 285 12.48 6.36 -17.08
N SER A 286 11.85 7.52 -16.95
CA SER A 286 12.52 8.83 -16.86
C SER A 286 13.55 8.86 -15.74
N THR A 287 13.19 8.36 -14.55
CA THR A 287 14.08 8.36 -13.38
C THR A 287 15.29 7.45 -13.58
N MET A 288 15.08 6.25 -14.13
CA MET A 288 16.15 5.29 -14.43
C MET A 288 17.09 5.81 -15.52
N PHE A 289 16.53 6.36 -16.60
CA PHE A 289 17.31 6.88 -17.72
C PHE A 289 18.11 8.12 -17.32
N ALA A 290 17.51 9.03 -16.55
CA ALA A 290 18.20 10.20 -15.98
C ALA A 290 19.28 9.82 -14.94
N ALA A 291 19.20 8.61 -14.38
CA ALA A 291 20.22 8.04 -13.51
C ALA A 291 21.37 7.36 -14.28
N GLY A 292 21.32 7.36 -15.61
CA GLY A 292 22.32 6.72 -16.47
C GLY A 292 22.18 5.20 -16.55
N VAL A 293 21.07 4.61 -16.09
CA VAL A 293 20.83 3.17 -16.21
C VAL A 293 20.56 2.82 -17.68
N PRO A 294 21.24 1.80 -18.25
CA PRO A 294 21.00 1.36 -19.62
C PRO A 294 19.51 1.07 -19.88
N LEU A 295 19.00 1.45 -21.05
CA LEU A 295 17.56 1.37 -21.39
C LEU A 295 16.99 -0.04 -21.20
N VAL A 296 17.70 -1.07 -21.66
CA VAL A 296 17.25 -2.48 -21.55
C VAL A 296 17.14 -2.93 -20.09
N GLU A 297 18.06 -2.50 -19.23
CA GLU A 297 18.01 -2.78 -17.78
C GLU A 297 16.92 -1.99 -17.08
N ALA A 298 16.73 -0.72 -17.49
CA ALA A 298 15.66 0.12 -16.98
C ALA A 298 14.28 -0.49 -17.26
N LEU A 299 14.06 -1.05 -18.46
CA LEU A 299 12.79 -1.66 -18.85
C LEU A 299 12.41 -2.88 -17.97
N ASP A 300 13.36 -3.70 -17.49
CA ASP A 300 13.06 -4.80 -16.56
C ASP A 300 12.44 -4.29 -15.25
N SER A 301 12.99 -3.17 -14.74
CA SER A 301 12.54 -2.55 -13.50
C SER A 301 11.23 -1.79 -13.68
N VAL A 302 11.06 -1.10 -14.81
CA VAL A 302 9.88 -0.30 -15.15
C VAL A 302 8.63 -1.17 -15.28
N GLY A 303 8.74 -2.33 -15.92
CA GLY A 303 7.62 -3.25 -16.07
C GLY A 303 7.01 -3.61 -14.72
N SER A 304 7.86 -4.04 -13.77
CA SER A 304 7.45 -4.38 -12.40
C SER A 304 6.90 -3.18 -11.62
N ALA A 305 7.45 -1.99 -11.84
CA ALA A 305 7.02 -0.76 -11.16
C ALA A 305 5.66 -0.25 -11.64
N SER A 306 5.25 -0.54 -12.88
CA SER A 306 3.99 -0.06 -13.48
C SER A 306 2.73 -0.47 -12.69
N GLY A 307 2.77 -1.60 -11.98
CA GLY A 307 1.70 -2.03 -11.08
C GLY A 307 0.48 -2.65 -11.77
N ASN A 308 0.56 -2.93 -13.08
CA ASN A 308 -0.48 -3.63 -13.83
C ASN A 308 0.14 -4.69 -14.73
N HIS A 309 -0.38 -5.92 -14.69
CA HIS A 309 0.21 -7.04 -15.43
C HIS A 309 0.21 -6.85 -16.96
N VAL A 310 -0.77 -6.14 -17.52
CA VAL A 310 -0.82 -5.84 -18.96
C VAL A 310 0.41 -5.02 -19.38
N TYR A 311 0.78 -4.02 -18.57
CA TYR A 311 1.95 -3.19 -18.82
C TYR A 311 3.26 -3.91 -18.51
N VAL A 312 3.29 -4.82 -17.52
CA VAL A 312 4.46 -5.69 -17.27
C VAL A 312 4.79 -6.52 -18.52
N THR A 313 3.79 -7.19 -19.10
CA THR A 313 3.98 -8.05 -20.28
C THR A 313 4.36 -7.23 -21.51
N ALA A 314 3.67 -6.11 -21.74
CA ALA A 314 4.02 -5.17 -22.81
C ALA A 314 5.46 -4.64 -22.67
N THR A 315 5.89 -4.30 -21.45
CA THR A 315 7.26 -3.81 -21.20
C THR A 315 8.31 -4.88 -21.48
N LYS A 316 8.02 -6.16 -21.18
CA LYS A 316 8.92 -7.27 -21.53
C LYS A 316 9.04 -7.47 -23.03
N GLN A 317 7.95 -7.33 -23.77
CA GLN A 317 7.98 -7.35 -25.23
C GLN A 317 8.86 -6.21 -25.76
N ILE A 318 8.64 -4.99 -25.28
CA ILE A 318 9.41 -3.80 -25.66
C ILE A 318 10.90 -3.99 -25.37
N GLN A 319 11.23 -4.52 -24.18
CA GLN A 319 12.60 -4.84 -23.81
C GLN A 319 13.26 -5.82 -24.78
N GLY A 320 12.53 -6.87 -25.19
CA GLY A 320 13.00 -7.85 -26.18
C GLY A 320 13.31 -7.19 -27.51
N GLU A 321 12.37 -6.41 -28.05
CA GLU A 321 12.54 -5.70 -29.34
C GLU A 321 13.71 -4.70 -29.29
N VAL A 322 13.80 -3.90 -28.23
CA VAL A 322 14.89 -2.93 -28.04
C VAL A 322 16.25 -3.63 -27.89
N SER A 323 16.30 -4.77 -27.21
CA SER A 323 17.54 -5.56 -27.08
C SER A 323 18.03 -6.14 -28.41
N THR A 324 17.12 -6.33 -29.38
CA THR A 324 17.44 -6.75 -30.75
C THR A 324 17.75 -5.60 -31.70
N GLY A 325 17.76 -4.35 -31.21
CA GLY A 325 18.10 -3.16 -31.98
C GLY A 325 16.93 -2.40 -32.59
N THR A 326 15.68 -2.77 -32.27
CA THR A 326 14.50 -1.98 -32.64
C THR A 326 14.45 -0.68 -31.82
N SER A 327 14.05 0.43 -32.43
CA SER A 327 13.88 1.69 -31.69
C SER A 327 12.79 1.56 -30.62
N LEU A 328 12.93 2.30 -29.51
CA LEU A 328 11.96 2.28 -28.41
C LEU A 328 10.57 2.70 -28.90
N THR A 329 10.52 3.69 -29.79
CA THR A 329 9.27 4.18 -30.38
C THR A 329 8.52 3.09 -31.13
N VAL A 330 9.21 2.33 -31.99
CA VAL A 330 8.59 1.24 -32.76
C VAL A 330 8.14 0.11 -31.84
N ALA A 331 8.98 -0.25 -30.86
CA ALA A 331 8.64 -1.27 -29.88
C ALA A 331 7.39 -0.90 -29.06
N MET A 332 7.25 0.38 -28.68
CA MET A 332 6.06 0.88 -27.99
C MET A 332 4.80 0.89 -28.86
N GLN A 333 4.93 1.15 -30.16
CA GLN A 333 3.82 1.05 -31.12
C GLN A 333 3.33 -0.40 -31.24
N ASN A 334 4.25 -1.37 -31.36
CA ASN A 334 3.95 -2.79 -31.48
C ASN A 334 3.29 -3.38 -30.22
N ALA A 335 3.45 -2.74 -29.07
CA ALA A 335 2.84 -3.18 -27.82
C ALA A 335 1.36 -2.80 -27.67
N PHE A 336 0.86 -1.80 -28.41
CA PHE A 336 -0.55 -1.34 -28.42
C PHE A 336 -1.19 -1.01 -27.05
N VAL A 337 -0.40 -0.73 -26.00
CA VAL A 337 -0.90 -0.37 -24.66
C VAL A 337 -0.75 1.11 -24.31
N PHE A 338 0.07 1.84 -25.07
CA PHE A 338 0.38 3.25 -24.81
C PHE A 338 -0.50 4.18 -25.66
N PRO A 339 -1.02 5.29 -25.09
CA PRO A 339 -1.66 6.34 -25.86
C PRO A 339 -0.71 6.95 -26.90
N THR A 340 -1.26 7.42 -28.03
CA THR A 340 -0.49 8.01 -29.13
C THR A 340 0.43 9.15 -28.67
N MET A 341 -0.04 9.99 -27.74
CA MET A 341 0.76 11.09 -27.18
C MET A 341 2.04 10.59 -26.50
N VAL A 342 1.98 9.48 -25.76
CA VAL A 342 3.17 8.90 -25.10
C VAL A 342 4.20 8.45 -26.12
N VAL A 343 3.75 7.73 -27.14
CA VAL A 343 4.61 7.23 -28.22
C VAL A 343 5.26 8.39 -28.97
N GLN A 344 4.52 9.47 -29.24
CA GLN A 344 5.04 10.67 -29.89
C GLN A 344 6.10 11.38 -29.06
N MET A 345 5.87 11.54 -27.75
CA MET A 345 6.87 12.15 -26.86
C MET A 345 8.14 11.30 -26.76
N VAL A 346 8.00 9.97 -26.78
CA VAL A 346 9.14 9.05 -26.84
C VAL A 346 9.89 9.17 -28.16
N SER A 347 9.19 9.26 -29.30
CA SER A 347 9.80 9.50 -30.61
C SER A 347 10.66 10.76 -30.62
N ILE A 348 10.11 11.87 -30.14
CA ILE A 348 10.83 13.15 -30.04
C ILE A 348 12.02 13.02 -29.10
N GLY A 349 11.85 12.36 -27.96
CA GLY A 349 12.92 12.14 -26.98
C GLY A 349 14.05 11.24 -27.49
N GLU A 350 13.72 10.22 -28.29
CA GLU A 350 14.65 9.29 -28.92
C GLU A 350 15.45 9.99 -30.03
N GLU A 351 14.80 10.78 -30.89
CA GLU A 351 15.45 11.56 -31.95
C GLU A 351 16.34 12.70 -31.42
N SER A 352 15.90 13.38 -30.36
CA SER A 352 16.63 14.51 -29.76
C SER A 352 17.64 14.09 -28.69
N GLY A 353 17.68 12.81 -28.31
CA GLY A 353 18.49 12.30 -27.20
C GLY A 353 18.05 12.77 -25.81
N GLN A 354 16.85 13.34 -25.68
CA GLN A 354 16.30 13.89 -24.42
C GLN A 354 15.12 13.06 -23.87
N LEU A 355 15.26 11.73 -23.92
CA LEU A 355 14.21 10.79 -23.53
C LEU A 355 13.76 10.95 -22.07
N ASP A 356 14.69 11.24 -21.15
CA ASP A 356 14.40 11.49 -19.74
C ASP A 356 13.44 12.68 -19.55
N SER A 357 13.70 13.79 -20.25
CA SER A 357 12.91 15.01 -20.15
C SER A 357 11.50 14.83 -20.73
N MET A 358 11.39 14.16 -21.89
CA MET A 358 10.11 13.91 -22.53
C MET A 358 9.26 12.93 -21.72
N LEU A 359 9.86 11.85 -21.19
CA LEU A 359 9.17 10.93 -20.29
C LEU A 359 8.76 11.60 -18.97
N SER A 360 9.54 12.55 -18.45
CA SER A 360 9.14 13.32 -17.28
C SER A 360 7.90 14.16 -17.56
N LYS A 361 7.84 14.85 -18.71
CA LYS A 361 6.65 15.63 -19.11
C LYS A 361 5.42 14.74 -19.29
N VAL A 362 5.59 13.56 -19.90
CA VAL A 362 4.51 12.57 -20.00
C VAL A 362 4.03 12.16 -18.61
N ALA A 363 4.96 11.90 -17.69
CA ALA A 363 4.61 11.54 -16.31
C ALA A 363 3.84 12.67 -15.61
N ASP A 364 4.31 13.91 -15.69
CA ASP A 364 3.65 15.08 -15.10
C ASP A 364 2.24 15.28 -15.65
N PHE A 365 2.07 15.16 -16.99
CA PHE A 365 0.77 15.26 -17.64
C PHE A 365 -0.20 14.17 -17.18
N PHE A 366 0.21 12.90 -17.17
CA PHE A 366 -0.67 11.82 -16.75
C PHE A 366 -0.91 11.78 -15.23
N GLU A 367 0.03 12.28 -14.41
CA GLU A 367 -0.20 12.51 -12.97
C GLU A 367 -1.33 13.53 -12.78
N GLN A 368 -1.34 14.62 -13.55
CA GLN A 368 -2.41 15.62 -13.52
C GLN A 368 -3.74 15.06 -14.03
N GLU A 369 -3.74 14.33 -15.13
CA GLU A 369 -4.95 13.65 -15.64
C GLU A 369 -5.55 12.66 -14.63
N VAL A 370 -4.72 11.99 -13.82
CA VAL A 370 -5.18 11.15 -12.72
C VAL A 370 -5.82 11.98 -11.62
N ASP A 371 -5.19 13.10 -11.25
CA ASP A 371 -5.74 14.02 -10.25
C ASP A 371 -7.12 14.55 -10.67
N ASP A 372 -7.25 15.00 -11.93
CA ASP A 372 -8.50 15.52 -12.49
C ASP A 372 -9.58 14.44 -12.57
N ALA A 373 -9.22 13.22 -12.99
CA ALA A 373 -10.17 12.11 -13.06
C ALA A 373 -10.62 11.64 -11.67
N VAL A 374 -9.74 11.67 -10.66
CA VAL A 374 -10.10 11.37 -9.26
C VAL A 374 -11.01 12.45 -8.68
N ALA A 375 -10.76 13.72 -8.99
CA ALA A 375 -11.64 14.83 -8.60
C ALA A 375 -13.03 14.71 -9.25
N GLY A 376 -13.08 14.45 -10.55
CA GLY A 376 -14.34 14.24 -11.29
C GLY A 376 -15.14 13.04 -10.79
N LEU A 377 -14.48 11.92 -10.45
CA LEU A 377 -15.16 10.77 -9.86
C LEU A 377 -15.84 11.13 -8.52
N SER A 378 -15.17 11.93 -7.69
CA SER A 378 -15.72 12.36 -6.41
C SER A 378 -16.98 13.21 -6.58
N GLN A 379 -16.98 14.10 -7.58
CA GLN A 379 -18.13 14.95 -7.91
C GLN A 379 -19.30 14.15 -8.50
N LEU A 380 -19.05 13.13 -9.33
CA LEU A 380 -20.11 12.30 -9.91
C LEU A 380 -20.76 11.36 -8.89
N LEU A 381 -20.01 10.92 -7.88
CA LEU A 381 -20.53 10.03 -6.84
C LEU A 381 -21.61 10.71 -5.99
N GLU A 382 -21.54 12.02 -5.78
CA GLU A 382 -22.49 12.72 -4.92
C GLU A 382 -23.92 12.73 -5.50
N PRO A 383 -24.18 13.13 -6.76
CA PRO A 383 -25.49 12.98 -7.39
C PRO A 383 -25.98 11.53 -7.45
N ILE A 384 -25.10 10.57 -7.73
CA ILE A 384 -25.48 9.15 -7.79
C ILE A 384 -25.96 8.68 -6.41
N ILE A 385 -25.24 9.04 -5.35
CA ILE A 385 -25.61 8.72 -3.97
C ILE A 385 -26.93 9.41 -3.61
N MET A 386 -27.11 10.69 -3.96
CA MET A 386 -28.36 11.41 -3.70
C MET A 386 -29.56 10.78 -4.41
N VAL A 387 -29.42 10.41 -5.68
CA VAL A 387 -30.49 9.75 -6.45
C VAL A 387 -30.79 8.36 -5.87
N PHE A 388 -29.75 7.59 -5.54
CA PHE A 388 -29.90 6.28 -4.92
C PHE A 388 -30.60 6.36 -3.56
N LEU A 389 -30.13 7.23 -2.66
CA LEU A 389 -30.72 7.40 -1.34
C LEU A 389 -32.13 7.99 -1.42
N GLY A 390 -32.34 8.98 -2.29
CA GLY A 390 -33.66 9.56 -2.52
C GLY A 390 -34.66 8.50 -3.02
N THR A 391 -34.22 7.62 -3.92
CA THR A 391 -35.07 6.54 -4.45
C THR A 391 -35.34 5.47 -3.39
N VAL A 392 -34.32 5.04 -2.64
CA VAL A 392 -34.48 4.01 -1.60
C VAL A 392 -35.31 4.54 -0.43
N ILE A 393 -34.95 5.68 0.15
CA ILE A 393 -35.64 6.27 1.30
C ILE A 393 -37.04 6.76 0.88
N GLY A 394 -37.14 7.44 -0.26
CA GLY A 394 -38.43 7.89 -0.79
C GLY A 394 -39.36 6.72 -1.09
N GLY A 395 -38.84 5.65 -1.72
CA GLY A 395 -39.58 4.41 -1.95
C GLY A 395 -40.07 3.76 -0.65
N LEU A 396 -39.22 3.71 0.38
CA LEU A 396 -39.60 3.23 1.71
C LEU A 396 -40.71 4.09 2.31
N VAL A 397 -40.55 5.41 2.34
CA VAL A 397 -41.56 6.33 2.91
C VAL A 397 -42.90 6.19 2.17
N VAL A 398 -42.91 6.17 0.84
CA VAL A 398 -44.14 5.98 0.06
C VAL A 398 -44.77 4.63 0.40
N ALA A 399 -43.99 3.55 0.44
CA ALA A 399 -44.49 2.23 0.82
C ALA A 399 -45.08 2.20 2.24
N MET A 400 -44.54 2.99 3.17
CA MET A 400 -45.04 3.05 4.54
C MET A 400 -46.30 3.90 4.70
N TYR A 401 -46.43 4.99 3.95
CA TYR A 401 -47.55 5.92 4.09
C TYR A 401 -48.77 5.55 3.23
N LEU A 402 -48.58 4.84 2.11
CA LEU A 402 -49.67 4.49 1.20
C LEU A 402 -50.81 3.67 1.84
N PRO A 403 -50.55 2.71 2.76
CA PRO A 403 -51.61 2.03 3.49
C PRO A 403 -52.44 2.96 4.38
N ILE A 404 -51.81 3.98 4.99
CA ILE A 404 -52.50 4.98 5.84
C ILE A 404 -53.56 5.72 5.04
N PHE A 405 -53.21 6.16 3.83
CA PHE A 405 -54.15 6.86 2.94
C PHE A 405 -55.30 5.96 2.47
N LYS A 406 -55.05 4.67 2.23
CA LYS A 406 -56.11 3.74 1.84
C LYS A 406 -57.07 3.43 2.98
N ILE A 407 -56.59 3.28 4.22
CA ILE A 407 -57.46 3.05 5.37
C ILE A 407 -58.31 4.29 5.67
N GLY A 408 -57.75 5.50 5.54
CA GLY A 408 -58.49 6.75 5.68
C GLY A 408 -59.56 7.01 4.60
N ALA A 409 -59.54 6.26 3.49
CA ALA A 409 -60.54 6.35 2.43
C ALA A 409 -61.67 5.30 2.54
N VAL A 410 -61.55 4.36 3.49
CA VAL A 410 -62.53 3.26 3.72
C VAL A 410 -63.42 3.53 4.95
N VAL A 411 -63.28 4.70 5.59
CA VAL A 411 -64.14 5.18 6.68
C VAL A 411 -65.04 6.31 6.21
#